data_AF-B8MFX6-F1
#
_entry.id   AF-B8MFX6-F1
#
_cell.length_a   1.000
_cell.length_b   1.000
_cell.length_c   1.000
_cell.angle_alpha   90.00
_cell.angle_beta   90.00
_cell.angle_gamma   90.00
#
_symmetry.space_group_name_H-M   'P 1'
#
loop_
_entity.id
_entity.type
_entity.pdbx_description
1 polymer ?
#
loop_
_entity_poly.entity_id
_entity_poly.type
_entity_poly.pdbx_seq_one_letter_code
_entity_poly.pdbx_strand_id
1 'polypeptide(L)'
;MMFLWTWMSRFAVAVGLLVSALAQLCTPEYGYEGYAYIVNDQSDLDAIAANCTTVNGTIIMSANYTGGFNLSNIRNITENIQWFQANRSDVRPQTTSIYLPDLKYLGGTLDMPGIPTLTSLIAPKLATVGWSLSIDYVQEVDLRSLVDLEYLSITGNVSSLRLDSLRQVRESILICNKVSCNSKISPNGSLDLYLPALQSAGNMDLEGRFSSFDTPNLTNITGLGALYYSIKLLTSGGSAINISFPELKYIPGGAVDFEGNIGSLSIPDISNMSALFTVDAYDRLDINLPFQEAAYITLTGNITSVRLPNLTSIEQFTVNSDADIDCKSLEQTITTATNKSEPLVICSTSWTSSGSHFSLHLHLGAKVAFGVFIGIFVEFAMS
;
A
#
# COMPACT_ATOMS: atom_id res chain seq x y z
N MET A 1 2.25 -65.78 69.92
CA MET A 1 2.29 -65.82 68.45
C MET A 1 1.46 -64.63 67.97
N MET A 2 1.96 -63.39 67.85
CA MET A 2 3.06 -62.90 67.00
C MET A 2 2.80 -63.20 65.52
N PHE A 3 2.24 -62.26 64.77
CA PHE A 3 2.57 -61.97 63.37
C PHE A 3 2.10 -60.57 62.95
N LEU A 4 3.05 -59.78 62.46
CA LEU A 4 2.99 -58.43 61.89
C LEU A 4 2.59 -58.47 60.40
N TRP A 5 2.44 -57.26 59.81
CA TRP A 5 2.47 -56.90 58.37
C TRP A 5 1.13 -57.00 57.60
N THR A 6 0.72 -56.08 56.71
CA THR A 6 1.36 -54.90 56.11
C THR A 6 0.29 -54.00 55.47
N TRP A 7 0.60 -52.71 55.47
CA TRP A 7 0.00 -51.60 54.75
C TRP A 7 0.13 -51.78 53.21
N MET A 8 -0.92 -51.52 52.42
CA MET A 8 -0.78 -51.18 51.00
C MET A 8 -1.67 -49.99 50.65
N SER A 9 -1.03 -48.83 50.59
CA SER A 9 -1.56 -47.58 50.03
C SER A 9 -1.70 -47.73 48.50
N ARG A 10 -2.90 -47.48 47.97
CA ARG A 10 -3.12 -47.37 46.52
C ARG A 10 -2.99 -45.91 46.10
N PHE A 11 -1.83 -45.53 45.57
CA PHE A 11 -1.69 -44.33 44.76
C PHE A 11 -2.17 -44.65 43.34
N ALA A 12 -3.29 -44.06 42.93
CA ALA A 12 -3.69 -44.01 41.53
C ALA A 12 -2.89 -42.90 40.85
N VAL A 13 -1.97 -43.26 39.98
CA VAL A 13 -1.28 -42.30 39.10
C VAL A 13 -2.20 -42.03 37.92
N ALA A 14 -2.86 -40.87 37.92
CA ALA A 14 -3.52 -40.33 36.75
C ALA A 14 -2.45 -39.84 35.78
N VAL A 15 -2.10 -40.66 34.78
CA VAL A 15 -1.29 -40.24 33.65
C VAL A 15 -2.17 -39.34 32.78
N GLY A 16 -2.10 -38.03 33.02
CA GLY A 16 -2.63 -37.04 32.10
C GLY A 16 -1.84 -37.10 30.81
N LEU A 17 -2.44 -37.68 29.76
CA LEU A 17 -1.97 -37.55 28.40
C LEU A 17 -2.08 -36.06 28.02
N LEU A 18 -0.99 -35.32 28.19
CA LEU A 18 -0.79 -34.07 27.49
C LEU A 18 -0.77 -34.42 26.00
N VAL A 19 -1.90 -34.22 25.33
CA VAL A 19 -1.96 -34.15 23.87
C VAL A 19 -1.22 -32.86 23.50
N SER A 20 0.11 -32.91 23.49
CA SER A 20 0.89 -31.96 22.73
C SER A 20 0.40 -32.10 21.30
N ALA A 21 -0.31 -31.09 20.79
CA ALA A 21 -0.64 -30.98 19.39
C ALA A 21 0.69 -30.99 18.62
N LEU A 22 1.12 -32.18 18.19
CA LEU A 22 2.26 -32.33 17.31
C LEU A 22 1.89 -31.56 16.05
N ALA A 23 2.69 -30.56 15.71
CA ALA A 23 2.51 -29.85 14.46
C ALA A 23 2.66 -30.89 13.33
N GLN A 24 1.55 -31.23 12.67
CA GLN A 24 1.54 -32.25 11.63
C GLN A 24 2.01 -31.59 10.34
N LEU A 25 3.22 -31.99 9.92
CA LEU A 25 3.87 -31.51 8.71
C LEU A 25 3.40 -32.34 7.53
N CYS A 26 2.90 -31.67 6.50
CA CYS A 26 2.49 -32.30 5.25
C CYS A 26 3.30 -31.77 4.09
N THR A 27 3.99 -32.67 3.41
CA THR A 27 4.74 -32.37 2.19
C THR A 27 3.99 -33.03 1.02
N PRO A 28 3.54 -32.28 0.01
CA PRO A 28 2.96 -32.89 -1.20
C PRO A 28 4.01 -33.73 -1.93
N GLU A 29 3.58 -34.60 -2.83
CA GLU A 29 4.52 -35.31 -3.72
C GLU A 29 5.19 -34.33 -4.68
N TYR A 30 6.44 -34.60 -5.05
CA TYR A 30 7.17 -33.76 -6.01
C TYR A 30 6.57 -33.95 -7.40
N GLY A 31 5.92 -32.90 -7.92
CA GLY A 31 5.26 -32.89 -9.22
C GLY A 31 5.91 -31.93 -10.22
N TYR A 32 5.18 -31.65 -11.30
CA TYR A 32 5.59 -30.68 -12.33
C TYR A 32 5.73 -29.26 -11.77
N GLU A 33 4.87 -28.89 -10.81
CA GLU A 33 4.87 -27.61 -10.10
C GLU A 33 5.73 -27.64 -8.81
N GLY A 34 6.65 -28.61 -8.71
CA GLY A 34 7.44 -28.84 -7.50
C GLY A 34 6.61 -29.48 -6.38
N TYR A 35 6.88 -29.10 -5.13
CA TYR A 35 6.13 -29.56 -3.97
C TYR A 35 4.83 -28.75 -3.84
N ALA A 36 3.80 -29.12 -4.59
CA ALA A 36 2.54 -28.38 -4.61
C ALA A 36 1.30 -29.27 -4.41
N TYR A 37 0.36 -28.79 -3.60
CA TYR A 37 -1.03 -29.28 -3.60
C TYR A 37 -1.85 -28.52 -4.63
N ILE A 38 -2.38 -29.23 -5.63
CA ILE A 38 -3.34 -28.67 -6.58
C ILE A 38 -4.74 -28.89 -6.02
N VAL A 39 -5.48 -27.80 -5.77
CA VAL A 39 -6.83 -27.85 -5.20
C VAL A 39 -7.86 -27.43 -6.23
N ASN A 40 -8.88 -28.27 -6.41
CA ASN A 40 -9.96 -28.08 -7.38
C ASN A 40 -11.25 -27.57 -6.74
N ASP A 41 -11.43 -27.88 -5.46
CA ASP A 41 -12.58 -27.47 -4.67
C ASP A 41 -12.25 -27.43 -3.17
N GLN A 42 -13.25 -27.08 -2.34
CA GLN A 42 -13.09 -27.00 -0.90
C GLN A 42 -12.75 -28.34 -0.23
N SER A 43 -13.15 -29.47 -0.81
CA SER A 43 -12.88 -30.79 -0.22
C SER A 43 -11.40 -31.15 -0.24
N ASP A 44 -10.65 -30.69 -1.26
CA ASP A 44 -9.20 -30.83 -1.30
C ASP A 44 -8.53 -30.06 -0.14
N LEU A 45 -9.00 -28.83 0.13
CA LEU A 45 -8.51 -28.02 1.26
C LEU A 45 -8.86 -28.64 2.60
N ASP A 46 -10.08 -29.17 2.74
CA ASP A 46 -10.53 -29.85 3.96
C ASP A 46 -9.69 -31.11 4.25
N ALA A 47 -9.31 -31.86 3.20
CA ALA A 47 -8.46 -33.04 3.34
C ALA A 47 -7.03 -32.68 3.81
N ILE A 48 -6.48 -31.57 3.33
CA ILE A 48 -5.21 -31.02 3.81
C ILE A 48 -5.37 -30.55 5.27
N ALA A 49 -6.38 -29.72 5.55
CA ALA A 49 -6.63 -29.16 6.88
C ALA A 49 -6.95 -30.19 7.97
N ALA A 50 -7.48 -31.36 7.60
CA ALA A 50 -7.77 -32.44 8.53
C ALA A 50 -6.50 -33.13 9.07
N ASN A 51 -5.43 -33.15 8.27
CA ASN A 51 -4.22 -33.91 8.54
C ASN A 51 -3.00 -33.03 8.77
N CYS A 52 -3.11 -31.72 8.61
CA CYS A 52 -1.95 -30.85 8.56
C CYS A 52 -2.17 -29.64 9.46
N THR A 53 -1.08 -29.18 10.07
CA THR A 53 -1.00 -27.83 10.65
C THR A 53 0.08 -26.99 9.96
N THR A 54 1.00 -27.65 9.26
CA THR A 54 2.04 -27.01 8.44
C THR A 54 2.08 -27.69 7.08
N VAL A 55 2.00 -26.90 6.01
CA VAL A 55 2.24 -27.36 4.63
C VAL A 55 3.67 -26.99 4.26
N ASN A 56 4.46 -27.99 3.90
CA ASN A 56 5.82 -27.84 3.40
C ASN A 56 5.80 -27.85 1.87
N GLY A 57 5.36 -26.75 1.27
CA GLY A 57 5.18 -26.60 -0.16
C GLY A 57 4.22 -25.47 -0.50
N THR A 58 3.79 -25.46 -1.75
CA THR A 58 2.85 -24.49 -2.30
C THR A 58 1.42 -25.04 -2.33
N ILE A 59 0.42 -24.17 -2.19
CA ILE A 59 -0.99 -24.50 -2.49
C ILE A 59 -1.39 -23.76 -3.76
N ILE A 60 -1.80 -24.51 -4.78
CA ILE A 60 -2.18 -23.99 -6.10
C ILE A 60 -3.68 -24.22 -6.32
N MET A 61 -4.44 -23.14 -6.39
CA MET A 61 -5.85 -23.16 -6.77
C MET A 61 -5.97 -23.40 -8.28
N SER A 62 -6.79 -24.37 -8.68
CA SER A 62 -7.05 -24.63 -10.08
C SER A 62 -7.88 -23.52 -10.75
N ALA A 63 -7.79 -23.41 -12.07
CA ALA A 63 -8.56 -22.42 -12.83
C ALA A 63 -10.08 -22.65 -12.82
N ASN A 64 -10.53 -23.86 -12.46
CA ASN A 64 -11.96 -24.21 -12.34
C ASN A 64 -12.48 -24.17 -10.90
N TYR A 65 -11.68 -23.73 -9.93
CA TYR A 65 -12.12 -23.59 -8.56
C TYR A 65 -13.27 -22.57 -8.46
N THR A 66 -14.30 -22.89 -7.67
CA THR A 66 -15.46 -22.01 -7.46
C THR A 66 -15.81 -21.91 -5.97
N GLY A 67 -16.48 -20.84 -5.57
CA GLY A 67 -16.95 -20.66 -4.19
C GLY A 67 -15.90 -20.03 -3.28
N GLY A 68 -15.93 -20.34 -1.98
CA GLY A 68 -14.97 -19.81 -1.01
C GLY A 68 -13.75 -20.72 -0.88
N PHE A 69 -12.56 -20.13 -0.82
CA PHE A 69 -11.32 -20.79 -0.44
C PHE A 69 -11.14 -20.69 1.08
N ASN A 70 -11.46 -21.75 1.82
CA ASN A 70 -11.30 -21.81 3.27
C ASN A 70 -10.19 -22.79 3.65
N LEU A 71 -9.16 -22.32 4.35
CA LEU A 71 -8.07 -23.17 4.84
C LEU A 71 -7.90 -22.99 6.35
N SER A 72 -8.72 -23.74 7.09
CA SER A 72 -8.68 -23.78 8.56
C SER A 72 -7.58 -24.70 9.08
N ASN A 73 -7.20 -24.59 10.36
CA ASN A 73 -6.18 -25.40 11.05
C ASN A 73 -4.72 -25.29 10.55
N ILE A 74 -4.48 -24.84 9.31
CA ILE A 74 -3.15 -24.59 8.78
C ILE A 74 -2.59 -23.30 9.39
N ARG A 75 -1.44 -23.42 10.06
CA ARG A 75 -0.75 -22.31 10.71
C ARG A 75 0.44 -21.81 9.92
N ASN A 76 1.08 -22.68 9.15
CA ASN A 76 2.28 -22.34 8.39
C ASN A 76 2.23 -22.95 7.00
N ILE A 77 2.61 -22.18 5.99
CA ILE A 77 2.87 -22.65 4.62
C ILE A 77 4.28 -22.17 4.28
N THR A 78 5.17 -23.07 3.87
CA THR A 78 6.58 -22.73 3.65
C THR A 78 6.84 -21.98 2.35
N GLU A 79 5.96 -22.15 1.35
CA GLU A 79 6.08 -21.51 0.05
C GLU A 79 4.85 -20.64 -0.24
N ASN A 80 4.17 -20.83 -1.37
CA ASN A 80 3.19 -19.88 -1.90
C ASN A 80 1.74 -20.35 -1.69
N ILE A 81 0.81 -19.39 -1.74
CA ILE A 81 -0.59 -19.62 -2.08
C ILE A 81 -0.87 -18.84 -3.35
N GLN A 82 -1.22 -19.54 -4.42
CA GLN A 82 -1.46 -18.93 -5.72
C GLN A 82 -2.55 -19.69 -6.49
N TRP A 83 -2.96 -19.19 -7.64
CA TRP A 83 -3.77 -19.97 -8.59
C TRP A 83 -3.01 -20.21 -9.89
N PHE A 84 -3.34 -21.30 -10.56
CA PHE A 84 -2.65 -21.75 -11.76
C PHE A 84 -2.96 -20.85 -12.95
N GLN A 85 -2.05 -19.92 -13.27
CA GLN A 85 -2.12 -19.13 -14.49
C GLN A 85 -1.49 -19.91 -15.65
N ALA A 86 -2.25 -20.84 -16.24
CA ALA A 86 -1.82 -21.48 -17.49
C ALA A 86 -1.64 -20.40 -18.56
N ASN A 87 -0.46 -20.34 -19.18
CA ASN A 87 -0.16 -19.42 -20.27
C ASN A 87 -1.29 -19.42 -21.31
N ARG A 88 -2.11 -18.34 -21.31
CA ARG A 88 -3.13 -17.95 -22.32
C ARG A 88 -4.56 -18.47 -22.17
N SER A 89 -5.00 -19.02 -21.03
CA SER A 89 -6.43 -19.29 -20.85
C SER A 89 -7.15 -18.10 -20.20
N ASP A 90 -8.23 -17.60 -20.84
CA ASP A 90 -9.22 -16.67 -20.22
C ASP A 90 -9.98 -17.32 -19.06
N VAL A 91 -9.77 -18.61 -18.81
CA VAL A 91 -10.35 -19.35 -17.70
C VAL A 91 -9.63 -18.95 -16.41
N ARG A 92 -10.41 -18.38 -15.49
CA ARG A 92 -9.95 -17.94 -14.18
C ARG A 92 -10.85 -18.58 -13.12
N PRO A 93 -10.33 -18.85 -11.92
CA PRO A 93 -11.17 -19.34 -10.83
C PRO A 93 -12.31 -18.36 -10.55
N GLN A 94 -13.43 -18.89 -10.09
CA GLN A 94 -14.59 -18.12 -9.66
C GLN A 94 -14.69 -18.09 -8.13
N THR A 95 -13.53 -17.93 -7.49
CA THR A 95 -13.43 -17.83 -6.04
C THR A 95 -13.97 -16.49 -5.57
N THR A 96 -14.89 -16.52 -4.60
CA THR A 96 -15.52 -15.31 -4.06
C THR A 96 -14.83 -14.75 -2.82
N SER A 97 -14.14 -15.61 -2.07
CA SER A 97 -13.53 -15.24 -0.79
C SER A 97 -12.35 -16.13 -0.46
N ILE A 98 -11.34 -15.58 0.21
CA ILE A 98 -10.22 -16.33 0.79
C ILE A 98 -10.26 -16.15 2.31
N TYR A 99 -10.38 -17.26 3.05
CA TYR A 99 -10.46 -17.28 4.50
C TYR A 99 -9.38 -18.19 5.09
N LEU A 100 -8.42 -17.59 5.79
CA LEU A 100 -7.23 -18.23 6.36
C LEU A 100 -7.19 -17.97 7.88
N PRO A 101 -8.15 -18.49 8.67
CA PRO A 101 -8.36 -18.06 10.06
C PRO A 101 -7.22 -18.39 11.02
N ASP A 102 -6.43 -19.40 10.70
CA ASP A 102 -5.38 -19.93 11.55
C ASP A 102 -3.96 -19.70 11.02
N LEU A 103 -3.84 -19.23 9.77
CA LEU A 103 -2.56 -19.02 9.13
C LEU A 103 -1.81 -17.89 9.85
N LYS A 104 -0.56 -18.18 10.23
CA LYS A 104 0.34 -17.25 10.93
C LYS A 104 1.55 -16.87 10.09
N TYR A 105 2.05 -17.83 9.31
CA TYR A 105 3.26 -17.66 8.51
C TYR A 105 3.04 -18.19 7.10
N LEU A 106 3.37 -17.37 6.11
CA LEU A 106 3.48 -17.75 4.72
C LEU A 106 4.91 -17.43 4.25
N GLY A 107 5.68 -18.45 3.91
CA GLY A 107 7.12 -18.29 3.62
C GLY A 107 7.41 -17.67 2.26
N GLY A 108 6.49 -17.78 1.30
CA GLY A 108 6.61 -17.17 -0.01
C GLY A 108 5.56 -16.08 -0.22
N THR A 109 4.77 -16.26 -1.28
CA THR A 109 3.86 -15.26 -1.83
C THR A 109 2.40 -15.67 -1.65
N LEU A 110 1.53 -14.71 -1.37
CA LEU A 110 0.08 -14.82 -1.58
C LEU A 110 -0.28 -14.02 -2.82
N ASP A 111 -0.53 -14.69 -3.95
CA ASP A 111 -0.81 -14.02 -5.22
C ASP A 111 -2.11 -14.53 -5.85
N MET A 112 -3.08 -13.63 -5.97
CA MET A 112 -4.43 -13.92 -6.45
C MET A 112 -4.83 -12.96 -7.57
N PRO A 113 -4.07 -12.89 -8.68
CA PRO A 113 -4.29 -11.87 -9.69
C PRO A 113 -5.45 -12.22 -10.61
N GLY A 114 -6.16 -11.22 -11.07
CA GLY A 114 -7.14 -11.33 -12.14
C GLY A 114 -8.42 -12.05 -11.77
N ILE A 115 -8.82 -12.18 -10.50
CA ILE A 115 -10.05 -12.91 -10.09
C ILE A 115 -11.19 -11.91 -9.83
N PRO A 116 -12.07 -11.59 -10.81
CA PRO A 116 -13.03 -10.50 -10.65
C PRO A 116 -14.17 -10.81 -9.68
N THR A 117 -14.32 -12.10 -9.32
CA THR A 117 -15.32 -12.58 -8.36
C THR A 117 -14.84 -12.51 -6.92
N LEU A 118 -13.53 -12.32 -6.68
CA LEU A 118 -12.93 -12.30 -5.36
C LEU A 118 -13.22 -10.98 -4.64
N THR A 119 -14.06 -11.03 -3.62
CA THR A 119 -14.49 -9.83 -2.88
C THR A 119 -13.80 -9.66 -1.54
N SER A 120 -13.29 -10.73 -0.92
CA SER A 120 -12.72 -10.65 0.42
C SER A 120 -11.50 -11.54 0.65
N LEU A 121 -10.50 -11.02 1.35
CA LEU A 121 -9.37 -11.77 1.91
C LEU A 121 -9.31 -11.55 3.43
N ILE A 122 -9.48 -12.62 4.19
CA ILE A 122 -9.51 -12.56 5.66
C ILE A 122 -8.49 -13.56 6.20
N ALA A 123 -7.37 -13.03 6.71
CA ALA A 123 -6.31 -13.79 7.35
C ALA A 123 -5.85 -13.08 8.65
N PRO A 124 -6.73 -12.99 9.67
CA PRO A 124 -6.56 -12.08 10.79
C PRO A 124 -5.38 -12.45 11.70
N LYS A 125 -4.83 -13.66 11.58
CA LYS A 125 -3.67 -14.14 12.34
C LYS A 125 -2.38 -14.18 11.53
N LEU A 126 -2.43 -13.87 10.23
CA LEU A 126 -1.26 -13.89 9.34
C LEU A 126 -0.33 -12.77 9.78
N ALA A 127 0.84 -13.14 10.30
CA ALA A 127 1.80 -12.21 10.87
C ALA A 127 2.93 -11.88 9.89
N THR A 128 3.32 -12.83 9.05
CA THR A 128 4.46 -12.68 8.14
C THR A 128 4.16 -13.30 6.79
N VAL A 129 4.50 -12.57 5.73
CA VAL A 129 4.55 -13.05 4.35
C VAL A 129 5.99 -12.85 3.86
N GLY A 130 6.67 -13.94 3.51
CA GLY A 130 8.11 -13.91 3.27
C GLY A 130 8.53 -13.16 2.01
N TRP A 131 7.62 -12.95 1.06
CA TRP A 131 7.90 -12.18 -0.15
C TRP A 131 6.80 -11.16 -0.45
N SER A 132 5.77 -11.52 -1.21
CA SER A 132 4.75 -10.58 -1.68
C SER A 132 3.33 -11.01 -1.32
N LEU A 133 2.47 -10.01 -1.12
CA LEU A 133 1.02 -10.19 -1.06
C LEU A 133 0.41 -9.33 -2.17
N SER A 134 -0.26 -9.98 -3.12
CA SER A 134 -0.86 -9.35 -4.30
C SER A 134 -2.28 -9.86 -4.49
N ILE A 135 -3.23 -8.94 -4.46
CA ILE A 135 -4.65 -9.25 -4.63
C ILE A 135 -5.38 -8.10 -5.34
N ASP A 136 -6.21 -8.45 -6.30
CA ASP A 136 -7.04 -7.50 -7.05
C ASP A 136 -8.55 -7.78 -6.90
N TYR A 137 -9.35 -6.80 -7.30
CA TYR A 137 -10.83 -6.81 -7.23
C TYR A 137 -11.47 -6.88 -5.83
N VAL A 138 -10.68 -6.93 -4.76
CA VAL A 138 -11.18 -7.03 -3.39
C VAL A 138 -11.95 -5.80 -2.92
N GLN A 139 -12.88 -6.04 -2.00
CA GLN A 139 -13.67 -5.04 -1.28
C GLN A 139 -13.34 -5.02 0.21
N GLU A 140 -13.01 -6.18 0.79
CA GLU A 140 -12.66 -6.34 2.19
C GLU A 140 -11.33 -7.09 2.35
N VAL A 141 -10.39 -6.51 3.09
CA VAL A 141 -9.13 -7.16 3.44
C VAL A 141 -8.88 -7.04 4.94
N ASP A 142 -8.77 -8.17 5.63
CA ASP A 142 -8.43 -8.23 7.05
C ASP A 142 -7.13 -9.00 7.27
N LEU A 143 -6.06 -8.21 7.42
CA LEU A 143 -4.69 -8.65 7.67
C LEU A 143 -4.16 -7.98 8.95
N ARG A 144 -5.04 -7.78 9.95
CA ARG A 144 -4.75 -6.98 11.16
C ARG A 144 -3.49 -7.38 11.94
N SER A 145 -3.03 -8.62 11.80
CA SER A 145 -1.83 -9.13 12.49
C SER A 145 -0.57 -9.08 11.62
N LEU A 146 -0.67 -8.73 10.33
CA LEU A 146 0.46 -8.70 9.42
C LEU A 146 1.45 -7.66 9.89
N VAL A 147 2.71 -8.04 10.10
CA VAL A 147 3.77 -7.21 10.65
C VAL A 147 4.70 -6.72 9.57
N ASP A 148 5.16 -7.64 8.71
CA ASP A 148 6.19 -7.37 7.72
C ASP A 148 6.05 -8.25 6.48
N LEU A 149 6.48 -7.68 5.34
CA LEU A 149 6.61 -8.30 4.02
C LEU A 149 7.49 -7.43 3.10
N GLU A 150 7.85 -7.95 1.92
CA GLU A 150 8.64 -7.20 0.93
C GLU A 150 7.75 -6.29 0.07
N TYR A 151 6.68 -6.85 -0.48
CA TYR A 151 5.76 -6.17 -1.40
C TYR A 151 4.30 -6.36 -0.99
N LEU A 152 3.54 -5.27 -0.96
CA LEU A 152 2.10 -5.28 -0.70
C LEU A 152 1.38 -4.64 -1.88
N SER A 153 0.45 -5.37 -2.51
CA SER A 153 -0.43 -4.86 -3.57
C SER A 153 -1.87 -5.25 -3.28
N ILE A 154 -2.72 -4.26 -3.04
CA ILE A 154 -4.15 -4.42 -2.80
C ILE A 154 -4.89 -3.46 -3.72
N THR A 155 -5.59 -4.02 -4.71
CA THR A 155 -6.35 -3.22 -5.68
C THR A 155 -7.80 -3.69 -5.76
N GLY A 156 -8.72 -2.80 -6.14
CA GLY A 156 -10.13 -3.13 -6.26
C GLY A 156 -11.04 -2.03 -5.74
N ASN A 157 -12.30 -2.38 -5.50
CA ASN A 157 -13.24 -1.45 -4.85
C ASN A 157 -13.17 -1.59 -3.33
N VAL A 158 -11.97 -1.42 -2.78
CA VAL A 158 -11.64 -1.66 -1.37
C VAL A 158 -12.43 -0.69 -0.48
N SER A 159 -13.40 -1.19 0.27
CA SER A 159 -14.18 -0.41 1.24
C SER A 159 -13.74 -0.63 2.69
N SER A 160 -13.01 -1.72 2.95
CA SER A 160 -12.49 -2.06 4.28
C SER A 160 -11.11 -2.68 4.14
N LEU A 161 -10.12 -2.08 4.80
CA LEU A 161 -8.74 -2.54 4.83
C LEU A 161 -8.20 -2.46 6.25
N ARG A 162 -7.76 -3.60 6.81
CA ARG A 162 -7.16 -3.67 8.14
C ARG A 162 -5.73 -4.17 8.08
N LEU A 163 -4.81 -3.29 8.46
CA LEU A 163 -3.36 -3.51 8.49
C LEU A 163 -2.78 -3.03 9.83
N ASP A 164 -3.55 -3.23 10.91
CA ASP A 164 -3.32 -2.63 12.24
C ASP A 164 -1.89 -2.84 12.79
N SER A 165 -1.28 -3.99 12.49
CA SER A 165 0.07 -4.34 12.97
C SER A 165 1.17 -4.16 11.94
N LEU A 166 0.86 -3.65 10.74
CA LEU A 166 1.83 -3.56 9.65
C LEU A 166 2.89 -2.52 10.02
N ARG A 167 4.11 -3.00 10.28
CA ARG A 167 5.24 -2.17 10.73
C ARG A 167 6.19 -1.85 9.60
N GLN A 168 6.38 -2.77 8.67
CA GLN A 168 7.39 -2.62 7.63
C GLN A 168 6.92 -3.24 6.31
N VAL A 169 7.08 -2.48 5.23
CA VAL A 169 7.02 -3.01 3.85
C VAL A 169 8.30 -2.61 3.15
N ARG A 170 9.17 -3.57 2.85
CA ARG A 170 10.56 -3.23 2.48
C ARG A 170 10.67 -2.48 1.15
N GLU A 171 9.92 -2.90 0.14
CA GLU A 171 10.13 -2.44 -1.23
C GLU A 171 8.97 -1.62 -1.78
N SER A 172 7.73 -2.09 -1.70
CA SER A 172 6.60 -1.34 -2.27
C SER A 172 5.25 -1.66 -1.62
N ILE A 173 4.46 -0.61 -1.38
CA ILE A 173 3.04 -0.63 -1.04
C ILE A 173 2.28 -0.04 -2.22
N LEU A 174 1.37 -0.80 -2.80
CA LEU A 174 0.34 -0.34 -3.72
C LEU A 174 -1.02 -0.57 -3.07
N ILE A 175 -1.73 0.50 -2.73
CA ILE A 175 -3.11 0.42 -2.25
C ILE A 175 -3.97 1.29 -3.16
N CYS A 176 -4.95 0.66 -3.78
CA CYS A 176 -5.64 1.27 -4.90
C CYS A 176 -7.14 0.98 -4.86
N ASN A 177 -7.92 1.99 -4.46
CA ASN A 177 -9.38 1.96 -4.42
C ASN A 177 -9.99 2.24 -5.82
N LYS A 178 -9.49 1.52 -6.83
CA LYS A 178 -10.00 1.48 -8.20
C LYS A 178 -9.83 0.07 -8.74
N VAL A 179 -10.80 -0.38 -9.54
CA VAL A 179 -10.69 -1.68 -10.21
C VAL A 179 -9.47 -1.67 -11.13
N SER A 180 -8.53 -2.59 -10.87
CA SER A 180 -7.26 -2.73 -11.62
C SER A 180 -6.42 -1.46 -11.71
N CYS A 181 -6.57 -0.52 -10.76
CA CYS A 181 -5.91 0.79 -10.81
C CYS A 181 -6.09 1.56 -12.12
N ASN A 182 -7.20 1.32 -12.80
CA ASN A 182 -7.44 1.96 -14.07
C ASN A 182 -7.82 3.43 -13.86
N SER A 183 -6.97 4.34 -14.33
CA SER A 183 -7.19 5.80 -14.24
C SER A 183 -8.47 6.28 -14.92
N LYS A 184 -9.05 5.49 -15.84
CA LYS A 184 -10.33 5.78 -16.50
C LYS A 184 -11.54 5.38 -15.67
N ILE A 185 -11.35 4.59 -14.61
CA ILE A 185 -12.43 4.11 -13.74
C ILE A 185 -12.42 4.95 -12.47
N SER A 186 -13.54 5.62 -12.20
CA SER A 186 -13.71 6.35 -10.95
C SER A 186 -13.90 5.37 -9.78
N PRO A 187 -13.35 5.68 -8.59
CA PRO A 187 -13.65 4.95 -7.35
C PRO A 187 -15.17 4.91 -7.09
N ASN A 188 -15.70 3.72 -6.76
CA ASN A 188 -17.13 3.54 -6.48
C ASN A 188 -17.46 3.84 -5.00
N GLY A 189 -16.49 3.64 -4.10
CA GLY A 189 -16.58 3.97 -2.68
C GLY A 189 -15.55 5.00 -2.24
N SER A 190 -15.43 5.19 -0.93
CA SER A 190 -14.28 5.83 -0.28
C SER A 190 -13.60 4.85 0.66
N LEU A 191 -12.28 4.99 0.84
CA LEU A 191 -11.48 4.18 1.75
C LEU A 191 -10.95 5.03 2.90
N ASP A 192 -11.12 4.55 4.13
CA ASP A 192 -10.36 5.02 5.29
C ASP A 192 -9.06 4.24 5.35
N LEU A 193 -7.92 4.90 5.12
CA LEU A 193 -6.61 4.28 5.13
C LEU A 193 -5.86 4.62 6.41
N TYR A 194 -5.82 3.67 7.33
CA TYR A 194 -5.13 3.80 8.61
C TYR A 194 -4.01 2.77 8.75
N LEU A 195 -2.77 3.24 8.89
CA LEU A 195 -1.58 2.41 9.04
C LEU A 195 -0.83 2.79 10.34
N PRO A 196 -1.43 2.50 11.52
CA PRO A 196 -0.97 3.00 12.81
C PRO A 196 0.42 2.52 13.20
N ALA A 197 0.78 1.29 12.82
CA ALA A 197 2.03 0.68 13.22
C ALA A 197 3.16 0.88 12.20
N LEU A 198 2.87 1.45 11.02
CA LEU A 198 3.83 1.52 9.91
C LEU A 198 4.98 2.45 10.29
N GLN A 199 6.18 1.88 10.38
CA GLN A 199 7.42 2.56 10.79
C GLN A 199 8.32 2.86 9.60
N SER A 200 8.37 1.94 8.64
CA SER A 200 9.10 2.11 7.39
C SER A 200 8.37 1.48 6.22
N ALA A 201 8.49 2.12 5.06
CA ALA A 201 7.99 1.61 3.80
C ALA A 201 9.03 1.85 2.71
N GLY A 202 9.00 1.06 1.65
CA GLY A 202 9.69 1.40 0.40
C GLY A 202 8.92 2.46 -0.37
N ASN A 203 8.59 2.15 -1.62
CA ASN A 203 7.65 2.96 -2.39
C ASN A 203 6.25 2.84 -1.78
N MET A 204 5.52 3.96 -1.69
CA MET A 204 4.12 3.98 -1.32
C MET A 204 3.33 4.61 -2.47
N ASP A 205 2.56 3.81 -3.20
CA ASP A 205 1.63 4.28 -4.24
C ASP A 205 0.18 4.06 -3.75
N LEU A 206 -0.47 5.16 -3.39
CA LEU A 206 -1.79 5.19 -2.79
C LEU A 206 -2.74 5.93 -3.73
N GLU A 207 -3.65 5.20 -4.36
CA GLU A 207 -4.60 5.80 -5.31
C GLU A 207 -6.06 5.51 -4.95
N GLY A 208 -6.94 6.50 -5.08
CA GLY A 208 -8.37 6.24 -4.94
C GLY A 208 -9.19 7.44 -4.54
N ARG A 209 -10.29 7.16 -3.85
CA ARG A 209 -11.05 8.15 -3.09
C ARG A 209 -10.85 7.84 -1.63
N PHE A 210 -10.09 8.65 -0.91
CA PHE A 210 -9.88 8.46 0.51
C PHE A 210 -10.84 9.33 1.32
N SER A 211 -11.42 8.79 2.40
CA SER A 211 -12.15 9.57 3.40
C SER A 211 -11.22 10.12 4.49
N SER A 212 -10.11 9.42 4.71
CA SER A 212 -9.08 9.73 5.69
C SER A 212 -7.80 8.97 5.34
N PHE A 213 -6.67 9.52 5.77
CA PHE A 213 -5.35 8.94 5.61
C PHE A 213 -4.52 9.28 6.85
N ASP A 214 -3.96 8.27 7.52
CA ASP A 214 -3.09 8.47 8.67
C ASP A 214 -2.02 7.36 8.80
N THR A 215 -0.77 7.81 8.89
CA THR A 215 0.47 7.00 9.04
C THR A 215 1.33 7.64 10.14
N PRO A 216 0.88 7.63 11.41
CA PRO A 216 1.44 8.50 12.44
C PRO A 216 2.87 8.13 12.84
N ASN A 217 3.24 6.86 12.67
CA ASN A 217 4.55 6.34 13.10
C ASN A 217 5.53 6.15 11.93
N LEU A 218 5.18 6.59 10.70
CA LEU A 218 6.05 6.41 9.55
C LEU A 218 7.25 7.34 9.68
N THR A 219 8.43 6.75 9.89
CA THR A 219 9.67 7.49 10.15
C THR A 219 10.60 7.56 8.95
N ASN A 220 10.60 6.53 8.11
CA ASN A 220 11.57 6.38 7.03
C ASN A 220 10.94 5.80 5.78
N ILE A 221 11.33 6.36 4.63
CA ILE A 221 11.23 5.69 3.34
C ILE A 221 12.55 4.92 3.09
N THR A 222 12.43 3.64 2.79
CA THR A 222 13.53 2.66 2.66
C THR A 222 13.43 1.93 1.32
N GLY A 223 14.10 0.79 1.13
CA GLY A 223 14.04 -0.01 -0.11
C GLY A 223 15.39 -0.18 -0.80
N LEU A 224 15.41 -0.99 -1.86
CA LEU A 224 16.64 -1.31 -2.59
C LEU A 224 16.71 -0.58 -3.93
N GLY A 225 17.09 0.69 -3.88
CA GLY A 225 17.41 1.50 -5.06
C GLY A 225 16.52 2.72 -5.21
N ALA A 226 16.96 3.68 -6.03
CA ALA A 226 16.31 4.98 -6.17
C ALA A 226 14.85 4.90 -6.68
N LEU A 227 14.48 3.81 -7.35
CA LEU A 227 13.11 3.56 -7.84
C LEU A 227 12.11 3.21 -6.74
N TYR A 228 12.59 2.85 -5.54
CA TYR A 228 11.76 2.45 -4.41
C TYR A 228 11.66 3.53 -3.33
N TYR A 229 12.13 4.75 -3.59
CA TYR A 229 12.10 5.85 -2.63
C TYR A 229 11.03 6.86 -3.03
N SER A 230 9.76 6.49 -2.89
CA SER A 230 8.69 7.42 -3.22
C SER A 230 7.46 7.30 -2.35
N ILE A 231 6.80 8.44 -2.18
CA ILE A 231 5.45 8.53 -1.64
C ILE A 231 4.62 9.17 -2.73
N LYS A 232 3.60 8.48 -3.20
CA LYS A 232 2.61 8.97 -4.14
C LYS A 232 1.24 8.77 -3.50
N LEU A 233 0.49 9.86 -3.35
CA LEU A 233 -0.89 9.82 -2.89
C LEU A 233 -1.76 10.60 -3.87
N LEU A 234 -2.62 9.88 -4.59
CA LEU A 234 -3.60 10.42 -5.52
C LEU A 234 -5.01 10.19 -4.96
N THR A 235 -5.67 11.27 -4.52
CA THR A 235 -7.04 11.22 -3.98
C THR A 235 -8.02 12.01 -4.85
N SER A 236 -9.11 11.39 -5.32
CA SER A 236 -10.03 12.06 -6.25
C SER A 236 -11.50 11.75 -5.99
N GLY A 237 -12.35 12.75 -6.24
CA GLY A 237 -13.81 12.62 -6.21
C GLY A 237 -14.41 12.49 -4.81
N GLY A 238 -13.66 12.85 -3.77
CA GLY A 238 -14.07 12.86 -2.37
C GLY A 238 -14.04 14.26 -1.76
N SER A 239 -14.23 14.35 -0.45
CA SER A 239 -13.93 15.57 0.31
C SER A 239 -12.42 15.72 0.46
N ALA A 240 -11.97 16.95 0.71
CA ALA A 240 -10.57 17.22 1.00
C ALA A 240 -10.10 16.45 2.25
N ILE A 241 -8.97 15.75 2.14
CA ILE A 241 -8.37 14.99 3.25
C ILE A 241 -7.12 15.65 3.80
N ASN A 242 -6.89 15.46 5.10
CA ASN A 242 -5.65 15.92 5.72
C ASN A 242 -4.56 14.86 5.50
N ILE A 243 -3.41 15.30 4.99
CA ILE A 243 -2.22 14.46 4.79
C ILE A 243 -1.21 14.86 5.85
N SER A 244 -0.84 13.90 6.70
CA SER A 244 0.15 14.15 7.76
C SER A 244 1.13 12.99 7.89
N PHE A 245 2.40 13.35 8.00
CA PHE A 245 3.51 12.45 8.28
C PHE A 245 4.31 13.00 9.47
N PRO A 246 3.78 12.89 10.71
CA PRO A 246 4.29 13.63 11.85
C PRO A 246 5.68 13.19 12.30
N GLU A 247 6.04 11.91 12.10
CA GLU A 247 7.35 11.36 12.50
C GLU A 247 8.32 11.10 11.34
N LEU A 248 7.93 11.45 10.10
CA LEU A 248 8.73 11.18 8.92
C LEU A 248 9.97 12.06 8.92
N LYS A 249 11.14 11.43 8.88
CA LYS A 249 12.44 12.09 9.07
C LYS A 249 13.36 11.95 7.87
N TYR A 250 13.23 10.85 7.13
CA TYR A 250 14.20 10.51 6.11
C TYR A 250 13.54 9.95 4.85
N ILE A 251 13.89 10.55 3.73
CA ILE A 251 13.59 10.07 2.38
C ILE A 251 14.92 10.13 1.61
N PRO A 252 15.54 8.99 1.27
CA PRO A 252 16.89 8.96 0.69
C PRO A 252 17.00 9.63 -0.69
N GLY A 253 15.87 9.82 -1.37
CA GLY A 253 15.77 10.47 -2.68
C GLY A 253 14.42 10.15 -3.34
N GLY A 254 14.39 10.15 -4.67
CA GLY A 254 13.20 9.80 -5.45
C GLY A 254 12.15 10.92 -5.46
N ALA A 255 10.88 10.60 -5.18
CA ALA A 255 9.77 11.54 -5.34
C ALA A 255 8.72 11.46 -4.23
N VAL A 256 8.24 12.62 -3.80
CA VAL A 256 7.08 12.79 -2.94
C VAL A 256 6.03 13.54 -3.75
N ASP A 257 4.93 12.88 -4.08
CA ASP A 257 3.89 13.37 -4.97
C ASP A 257 2.52 13.29 -4.29
N PHE A 258 1.89 14.44 -4.13
CA PHE A 258 0.55 14.54 -3.56
C PHE A 258 -0.39 15.20 -4.57
N GLU A 259 -1.38 14.46 -5.05
CA GLU A 259 -2.35 14.98 -6.01
C GLU A 259 -3.79 14.80 -5.50
N GLY A 260 -4.58 15.88 -5.62
CA GLY A 260 -6.04 15.82 -5.56
C GLY A 260 -6.71 16.69 -4.50
N ASN A 261 -7.78 16.17 -3.90
CA ASN A 261 -8.57 16.87 -2.87
C ASN A 261 -7.81 16.86 -1.52
N ILE A 262 -6.90 17.82 -1.32
CA ILE A 262 -6.04 17.94 -0.13
C ILE A 262 -6.52 19.09 0.76
N GLY A 263 -6.89 18.78 2.00
CA GLY A 263 -7.38 19.77 2.98
C GLY A 263 -6.26 20.42 3.78
N SER A 264 -5.20 19.67 4.10
CA SER A 264 -3.99 20.19 4.74
C SER A 264 -2.82 19.23 4.48
N LEU A 265 -1.60 19.75 4.47
CA LEU A 265 -0.38 18.97 4.33
C LEU A 265 0.59 19.31 5.47
N SER A 266 1.04 18.29 6.21
CA SER A 266 1.96 18.48 7.34
C SER A 266 3.03 17.40 7.41
N ILE A 267 4.29 17.81 7.31
CA ILE A 267 5.47 16.94 7.41
C ILE A 267 6.52 17.65 8.29
N PRO A 268 6.28 17.76 9.61
CA PRO A 268 7.00 18.66 10.51
C PRO A 268 8.48 18.26 10.74
N ASP A 269 8.79 16.97 10.67
CA ASP A 269 10.10 16.42 11.08
C ASP A 269 11.13 16.32 9.94
N ILE A 270 10.75 16.58 8.69
CA ILE A 270 11.71 16.66 7.58
C ILE A 270 12.28 18.08 7.48
N SER A 271 13.57 18.23 7.79
CA SER A 271 14.31 19.47 7.53
C SER A 271 15.01 19.49 6.17
N ASN A 272 15.47 18.34 5.67
CA ASN A 272 16.16 18.22 4.40
C ASN A 272 15.35 17.35 3.43
N MET A 273 14.84 17.97 2.36
CA MET A 273 14.07 17.32 1.32
C MET A 273 14.92 17.17 0.04
N SER A 274 15.67 16.08 -0.06
CA SER A 274 16.44 15.76 -1.27
C SER A 274 15.60 15.17 -2.41
N ALA A 275 14.41 14.64 -2.09
CA ALA A 275 13.47 14.10 -3.06
C ALA A 275 12.79 15.23 -3.87
N LEU A 276 12.32 14.90 -5.07
CA LEU A 276 11.42 15.76 -5.83
C LEU A 276 10.10 15.87 -5.07
N PHE A 277 9.75 17.06 -4.60
CA PHE A 277 8.51 17.31 -3.88
C PHE A 277 7.48 17.98 -4.79
N THR A 278 6.37 17.29 -5.05
CA THR A 278 5.30 17.73 -5.94
C THR A 278 3.97 17.74 -5.19
N VAL A 279 3.20 18.81 -5.37
CA VAL A 279 1.82 18.91 -4.89
C VAL A 279 0.95 19.47 -6.02
N ASP A 280 -0.11 18.75 -6.39
CA ASP A 280 -1.16 19.22 -7.28
C ASP A 280 -2.50 19.23 -6.54
N ALA A 281 -2.94 20.42 -6.12
CA ALA A 281 -4.11 20.58 -5.27
C ALA A 281 -5.37 20.93 -6.08
N TYR A 282 -6.43 20.14 -5.95
CA TYR A 282 -7.73 20.43 -6.60
C TYR A 282 -8.54 21.44 -5.79
N ASP A 283 -8.43 21.38 -4.47
CA ASP A 283 -9.06 22.31 -3.52
C ASP A 283 -8.06 23.36 -3.04
N ARG A 284 -8.59 24.42 -2.42
CA ARG A 284 -7.76 25.50 -1.84
C ARG A 284 -6.80 24.93 -0.80
N LEU A 285 -5.50 25.07 -1.05
CA LEU A 285 -4.46 24.56 -0.17
C LEU A 285 -3.46 25.65 0.21
N ASP A 286 -3.27 25.83 1.51
CA ASP A 286 -2.17 26.61 2.07
C ASP A 286 -0.99 25.69 2.36
N ILE A 287 0.17 26.02 1.80
CA ILE A 287 1.41 25.26 1.98
C ILE A 287 2.24 25.92 3.07
N ASN A 288 2.57 25.17 4.12
CA ASN A 288 3.49 25.58 5.18
C ASN A 288 4.44 24.43 5.51
N LEU A 289 5.64 24.43 4.93
CA LEU A 289 6.58 23.31 5.07
C LEU A 289 7.82 23.76 5.85
N PRO A 290 8.35 22.91 6.75
CA PRO A 290 9.44 23.27 7.66
C PRO A 290 10.84 23.14 7.05
N PHE A 291 10.93 22.89 5.74
CA PHE A 291 12.19 22.57 5.05
C PHE A 291 13.24 23.67 5.25
N GLN A 292 14.44 23.25 5.63
CA GLN A 292 15.64 24.07 5.66
C GLN A 292 16.37 23.96 4.32
N GLU A 293 16.48 22.73 3.80
CA GLU A 293 17.07 22.45 2.50
C GLU A 293 16.06 21.66 1.67
N ALA A 294 15.92 22.03 0.40
CA ALA A 294 15.11 21.28 -0.55
C ALA A 294 15.82 21.22 -1.91
N ALA A 295 15.72 20.11 -2.63
CA ALA A 295 16.24 20.04 -3.98
C ALA A 295 15.24 20.69 -4.96
N TYR A 296 14.08 20.06 -5.12
CA TYR A 296 13.05 20.45 -6.09
C TYR A 296 11.69 20.53 -5.40
N ILE A 297 11.02 21.67 -5.51
CA ILE A 297 9.63 21.84 -5.06
C ILE A 297 8.80 22.30 -6.26
N THR A 298 7.73 21.57 -6.57
CA THR A 298 6.75 21.92 -7.59
C THR A 298 5.36 21.94 -6.97
N LEU A 299 4.68 23.08 -7.03
CA LEU A 299 3.33 23.27 -6.50
C LEU A 299 2.41 23.70 -7.65
N THR A 300 1.33 22.95 -7.89
CA THR A 300 0.35 23.20 -8.94
C THR A 300 -1.08 23.17 -8.40
N GLY A 301 -2.02 23.72 -9.17
CA GLY A 301 -3.43 23.73 -8.84
C GLY A 301 -3.83 24.89 -7.91
N ASN A 302 -4.78 24.68 -7.02
CA ASN A 302 -5.44 25.73 -6.23
C ASN A 302 -4.64 26.11 -4.96
N ILE A 303 -3.39 26.54 -5.14
CA ILE A 303 -2.47 26.90 -4.05
C ILE A 303 -2.69 28.35 -3.61
N THR A 304 -3.22 28.55 -2.40
CA THR A 304 -3.65 29.88 -1.93
C THR A 304 -2.57 30.65 -1.19
N SER A 305 -1.60 29.96 -0.59
CA SER A 305 -0.42 30.58 0.00
C SER A 305 0.72 29.57 0.13
N VAL A 306 1.96 30.08 0.16
CA VAL A 306 3.16 29.27 0.37
C VAL A 306 4.03 29.92 1.43
N ARG A 307 4.42 29.14 2.45
CA ARG A 307 5.32 29.54 3.53
C ARG A 307 6.39 28.48 3.73
N LEU A 308 7.65 28.91 3.62
CA LEU A 308 8.82 28.07 3.85
C LEU A 308 9.73 28.79 4.86
N PRO A 309 9.29 28.92 6.13
CA PRO A 309 9.89 29.84 7.09
C PRO A 309 11.35 29.53 7.45
N ASN A 310 11.78 28.28 7.25
CA ASN A 310 13.11 27.81 7.62
C ASN A 310 14.05 27.64 6.43
N LEU A 311 13.60 27.91 5.20
CA LEU A 311 14.34 27.58 3.99
C LEU A 311 15.62 28.41 3.89
N THR A 312 16.76 27.75 3.75
CA THR A 312 18.08 28.36 3.55
C THR A 312 18.74 27.94 2.25
N SER A 313 18.29 26.83 1.64
CA SER A 313 18.82 26.34 0.37
C SER A 313 17.72 25.68 -0.46
N ILE A 314 17.67 26.05 -1.75
CA ILE A 314 16.88 25.35 -2.76
C ILE A 314 17.62 25.29 -4.10
N GLU A 315 17.41 24.24 -4.89
CA GLU A 315 17.90 24.18 -6.28
C GLU A 315 16.87 24.77 -7.24
N GLN A 316 15.63 24.26 -7.19
CA GLN A 316 14.53 24.72 -8.03
C GLN A 316 13.22 24.81 -7.25
N PHE A 317 12.48 25.90 -7.48
CA PHE A 317 11.19 26.17 -6.88
C PHE A 317 10.19 26.58 -7.97
N THR A 318 9.11 25.83 -8.14
CA THR A 318 8.10 26.10 -9.16
C THR A 318 6.72 26.16 -8.50
N VAL A 319 5.98 27.23 -8.78
CA VAL A 319 4.59 27.39 -8.34
C VAL A 319 3.75 27.82 -9.54
N ASN A 320 2.75 27.03 -9.89
CA ASN A 320 1.77 27.37 -10.90
C ASN A 320 0.37 27.28 -10.29
N SER A 321 -0.13 28.41 -9.76
CA SER A 321 -1.38 28.43 -9.00
C SER A 321 -2.57 28.88 -9.83
N ASP A 322 -3.71 28.23 -9.62
CA ASP A 322 -5.03 28.70 -10.09
C ASP A 322 -5.62 29.79 -9.20
N ALA A 323 -5.12 29.91 -7.97
CA ALA A 323 -5.46 31.00 -7.07
C ALA A 323 -4.54 32.21 -7.30
N ASP A 324 -5.01 33.38 -6.85
CA ASP A 324 -4.22 34.60 -6.85
C ASP A 324 -3.13 34.51 -5.76
N ILE A 325 -1.87 34.37 -6.18
CA ILE A 325 -0.69 34.38 -5.30
C ILE A 325 0.24 35.52 -5.73
N ASP A 326 0.78 36.26 -4.76
CA ASP A 326 1.75 37.31 -5.03
C ASP A 326 3.11 36.70 -5.37
N CYS A 327 3.30 36.37 -6.65
CA CYS A 327 4.53 35.79 -7.16
C CYS A 327 5.76 36.67 -6.90
N LYS A 328 5.62 38.01 -6.92
CA LYS A 328 6.75 38.91 -6.67
C LYS A 328 7.20 38.83 -5.21
N SER A 329 6.24 38.83 -4.29
CA SER A 329 6.54 38.67 -2.86
C SER A 329 7.12 37.29 -2.55
N LEU A 330 6.60 36.24 -3.18
CA LEU A 330 7.09 34.88 -3.02
C LEU A 330 8.52 34.73 -3.56
N GLU A 331 8.78 35.17 -4.80
CA GLU A 331 10.11 35.22 -5.40
C GLU A 331 11.11 35.94 -4.50
N GLN A 332 10.78 37.15 -4.06
CA GLN A 332 11.64 37.93 -3.18
C GLN A 332 11.92 37.20 -1.86
N THR A 333 10.93 36.53 -1.28
CA THR A 333 11.07 35.75 -0.05
C THR A 333 12.06 34.60 -0.24
N ILE A 334 11.92 33.83 -1.32
CA ILE A 334 12.80 32.68 -1.62
C ILE A 334 14.23 33.13 -1.95
N THR A 335 14.40 34.17 -2.78
CA THR A 335 15.72 34.72 -3.12
C THR A 335 16.43 35.26 -1.88
N THR A 336 15.71 35.96 -1.00
CA THR A 336 16.28 36.49 0.25
C THR A 336 16.68 35.37 1.19
N ALA A 337 15.83 34.36 1.35
CA ALA A 337 16.06 33.24 2.26
C ALA A 337 17.25 32.36 1.83
N THR A 338 17.47 32.21 0.52
CA THR A 338 18.50 31.31 -0.03
C THR A 338 19.85 31.98 -0.31
N ASN A 339 19.91 33.32 -0.24
CA ASN A 339 21.10 34.11 -0.57
C ASN A 339 21.73 33.76 -1.94
N LYS A 340 20.95 33.19 -2.85
CA LYS A 340 21.35 32.91 -4.23
C LYS A 340 20.84 34.04 -5.11
N SER A 341 21.67 34.52 -6.02
CA SER A 341 21.27 35.53 -7.02
C SER A 341 20.28 34.97 -8.05
N GLU A 342 20.30 33.64 -8.27
CA GLU A 342 19.48 32.93 -9.25
C GLU A 342 19.06 31.52 -8.77
N PRO A 343 18.31 31.35 -7.66
CA PRO A 343 17.52 30.14 -7.53
C PRO A 343 16.55 30.10 -8.73
N LEU A 344 16.38 28.95 -9.39
CA LEU A 344 15.40 28.84 -10.47
C LEU A 344 14.00 28.85 -9.84
N VAL A 345 13.51 30.07 -9.60
CA VAL A 345 12.16 30.33 -9.11
C VAL A 345 11.28 30.63 -10.31
N ILE A 346 10.26 29.80 -10.51
CA ILE A 346 9.23 30.00 -11.52
C ILE A 346 7.92 30.14 -10.79
N CYS A 347 7.32 31.32 -10.81
CA CYS A 347 5.99 31.54 -10.25
C CYS A 347 5.05 32.07 -11.34
N SER A 348 3.92 31.38 -11.52
CA SER A 348 2.85 31.81 -12.40
C SER A 348 1.50 31.63 -11.74
N THR A 349 0.58 32.55 -12.05
CA THR A 349 -0.84 32.36 -11.79
C THR A 349 -1.53 32.13 -13.12
N SER A 350 -2.50 31.22 -13.17
CA SER A 350 -3.30 31.00 -14.39
C SER A 350 -4.28 32.16 -14.69
N TRP A 351 -4.20 33.27 -13.93
CA TRP A 351 -4.98 34.50 -14.14
C TRP A 351 -4.48 35.34 -15.32
N THR A 352 -4.86 34.94 -16.53
CA THR A 352 -5.09 35.88 -17.63
C THR A 352 -6.58 36.19 -17.74
N SER A 353 -7.07 37.02 -16.82
CA SER A 353 -8.26 37.85 -17.03
C SER A 353 -7.89 39.34 -16.97
N SER A 354 -6.84 39.74 -17.72
CA SER A 354 -6.78 41.12 -18.19
C SER A 354 -7.63 41.22 -19.45
N GLY A 355 -8.80 41.85 -19.31
CA GLY A 355 -9.62 42.25 -20.43
C GLY A 355 -8.83 43.13 -21.39
N SER A 356 -8.38 42.55 -22.49
CA SER A 356 -8.27 43.26 -23.76
C SER A 356 -8.94 42.40 -24.83
N HIS A 357 -9.86 43.06 -25.53
CA HIS A 357 -10.65 42.51 -26.63
C HIS A 357 -9.80 41.67 -27.59
N PHE A 358 -10.02 40.37 -27.64
CA PHE A 358 -9.88 39.62 -28.89
C PHE A 358 -11.03 38.63 -29.00
N SER A 359 -11.99 39.00 -29.84
CA SER A 359 -13.07 38.14 -30.28
C SER A 359 -12.49 37.00 -31.13
N LEU A 360 -12.59 35.77 -30.65
CA LEU A 360 -12.63 34.61 -31.53
C LEU A 360 -13.61 33.59 -30.96
N HIS A 361 -14.76 33.53 -31.62
CA HIS A 361 -15.65 32.38 -31.67
C HIS A 361 -14.82 31.11 -31.86
N LEU A 362 -14.93 30.13 -30.95
CA LEU A 362 -14.87 28.71 -31.30
C LEU A 362 -15.40 27.82 -30.17
N HIS A 363 -16.18 26.84 -30.62
CA HIS A 363 -17.01 25.90 -29.88
C HIS A 363 -16.21 24.88 -29.05
N LEU A 364 -16.87 24.43 -27.96
CA LEU A 364 -16.80 23.11 -27.33
C LEU A 364 -15.41 22.48 -27.07
N GLY A 365 -15.13 22.30 -25.77
CA GLY A 365 -14.68 21.01 -25.24
C GLY A 365 -13.25 20.59 -25.57
N ALA A 366 -12.26 21.24 -24.96
CA ALA A 366 -10.93 20.67 -24.81
C ALA A 366 -10.37 21.04 -23.43
N LYS A 367 -10.37 20.08 -22.50
CA LYS A 367 -9.47 20.14 -21.34
C LYS A 367 -8.06 19.98 -21.88
N VAL A 368 -7.23 21.00 -21.71
CA VAL A 368 -5.80 20.93 -22.02
C VAL A 368 -5.18 20.07 -20.93
N ALA A 369 -4.80 18.84 -21.28
CA ALA A 369 -3.93 18.02 -20.46
C ALA A 369 -2.52 18.60 -20.57
N PHE A 370 -2.02 19.18 -19.49
CA PHE A 370 -0.58 19.40 -19.35
C PHE A 370 0.06 18.02 -19.20
N GLY A 371 0.73 17.57 -20.25
CA GLY A 371 1.51 16.35 -20.21
C GLY A 371 2.66 16.52 -19.25
N VAL A 372 2.47 16.08 -18.00
CA VAL A 372 3.57 15.62 -17.17
C VAL A 372 4.18 14.45 -17.93
N PHE A 373 5.46 14.58 -18.33
CA PHE A 373 6.25 13.47 -18.82
C PHE A 373 6.45 12.48 -17.66
N ILE A 374 5.45 11.66 -17.40
CA ILE A 374 5.63 10.42 -16.66
C ILE A 374 6.41 9.53 -17.62
N GLY A 375 7.69 9.31 -17.34
CA GLY A 375 8.44 8.25 -17.97
C GLY A 375 7.68 6.95 -17.76
N ILE A 376 7.04 6.46 -18.82
CA ILE A 376 6.49 5.10 -18.87
C ILE A 376 7.70 4.17 -18.76
N PHE A 377 7.98 3.68 -17.56
CA PHE A 377 8.86 2.55 -17.38
C PHE A 377 8.00 1.30 -17.35
N VAL A 378 8.14 0.55 -18.45
CA VAL A 378 7.58 -0.77 -18.66
C VAL A 378 8.05 -1.67 -17.53
N GLU A 379 7.07 -2.12 -16.74
CA GLU A 379 7.15 -3.23 -15.82
C GLU A 379 7.55 -4.49 -16.61
N PHE A 380 8.83 -4.85 -16.56
CA PHE A 380 9.26 -6.21 -16.87
C PHE A 380 9.12 -7.03 -15.60
N ALA A 381 7.95 -7.65 -15.45
CA ALA A 381 7.77 -8.79 -14.58
C ALA A 381 8.73 -9.92 -15.04
N MET A 382 9.70 -10.19 -14.17
CA MET A 382 10.18 -11.50 -13.72
C MET A 382 10.23 -12.65 -14.74
N SER A 383 11.46 -13.14 -14.96
CA SER A 383 11.74 -14.57 -15.16
C SER A 383 11.93 -15.27 -13.83
#